data_AF-A0A5J5F6V0-F1
#
_entry.id   AF-A0A5J5F6V0-F1
#
_cell.length_a   1.000
_cell.length_b   1.000
_cell.length_c   1.000
_cell.angle_alpha   90.00
_cell.angle_beta   90.00
_cell.angle_gamma   90.00
#
_symmetry.space_group_name_H-M   'P 1'
#
loop_
_entity.id
_entity.type
_entity.pdbx_description
1 polymer ?
#
loop_
_entity_poly.entity_id
_entity_poly.type
_entity_poly.pdbx_seq_one_letter_code
_entity_poly.pdbx_strand_id
1 'polypeptide(L)'
;WAGWPPAAFEEAVLRWFFDHIDPLVCPRPTAAAHEVAYVPSGQLVLKNGDAMRKGDLLLCSRAPGTESERLHWPQVRVVGELKSNADKDGRDKAFVQLANYVREIFGTQPQRSWVLAYTLCGAVMRVFRFDRSGAVASTPIDIHESPHVFLGALKGFAMMDSEQIGFDPTIRWCPYATEQVYDPTIHFILPSLPDPFIVAGGTKYRICRSFLVRRYAISTRGTVCWRARPFDAPEDSAWVYVIKDQWRAAKRDIEGDFLSRISPGTTGLPKYIWHYNIHSSSGTVVDVAGYVRGHSTSVHPSPQTLPAPPPLTNTSRHLYQTGHLLQNRIKTRLIMSPLGQPLLSFTSYKHLLLALRDAILGHRHMYLTHGVVHRDVSLNNVLLHPTAPHGFLIDFDFAISRFRPTLSGARFITGTFLYMAIDVLGGLERDAHNPIHDLESFYYVLLDICINYDASGTARSP
;
A
#
# COMPACT_ATOMS: atom_id res chain seq x y z
N TRP A 1 -20.83 29.81 -15.50
CA TRP A 1 -20.53 29.46 -14.11
C TRP A 1 -21.83 29.50 -13.33
N ALA A 2 -22.28 28.38 -12.74
CA ALA A 2 -23.43 28.41 -11.83
C ALA A 2 -22.97 29.04 -10.51
N GLY A 3 -23.73 30.00 -9.96
CA GLY A 3 -23.31 30.72 -8.76
C GLY A 3 -22.94 29.78 -7.63
N TRP A 4 -21.83 30.05 -6.93
CA TRP A 4 -21.45 29.33 -5.70
C TRP A 4 -22.40 29.74 -4.57
N PRO A 5 -22.79 28.83 -3.65
CA PRO A 5 -23.70 29.17 -2.57
C PRO A 5 -23.15 30.35 -1.74
N PRO A 6 -23.95 31.40 -1.46
CA PRO A 6 -23.52 32.56 -0.66
C PRO A 6 -23.03 32.15 0.73
N ALA A 7 -23.61 31.08 1.27
CA ALA A 7 -23.15 30.43 2.49
C ALA A 7 -22.58 29.06 2.13
N ALA A 8 -21.24 28.92 2.20
CA ALA A 8 -20.52 27.70 1.85
C ALA A 8 -20.63 26.60 2.93
N PHE A 9 -21.76 26.49 3.62
CA PHE A 9 -22.02 25.37 4.52
C PHE A 9 -22.19 24.08 3.72
N GLU A 10 -21.79 22.98 4.33
CA GLU A 10 -21.71 21.65 3.71
C GLU A 10 -22.99 21.26 2.94
N GLU A 11 -24.16 21.35 3.56
CA GLU A 11 -25.44 21.00 2.94
C GLU A 11 -25.74 21.83 1.68
N ALA A 12 -25.47 23.14 1.73
CA ALA A 12 -25.68 24.02 0.59
C ALA A 12 -24.70 23.73 -0.55
N VAL A 13 -23.44 23.41 -0.22
CA VAL A 13 -22.42 23.03 -1.20
C VAL A 13 -22.74 21.69 -1.84
N LEU A 14 -23.17 20.69 -1.06
CA LEU A 14 -23.58 19.38 -1.59
C LEU A 14 -24.80 19.51 -2.50
N ARG A 15 -25.81 20.26 -2.08
CA ARG A 15 -26.99 20.53 -2.92
C ARG A 15 -26.62 21.22 -4.21
N TRP A 16 -25.84 22.31 -4.14
CA TRP A 16 -25.33 23.00 -5.33
C TRP A 16 -24.57 22.05 -6.26
N PHE A 17 -23.70 21.21 -5.70
CA PHE A 17 -22.90 20.25 -6.46
C PHE A 17 -23.79 19.25 -7.21
N PHE A 18 -24.73 18.60 -6.53
CA PHE A 18 -25.57 17.59 -7.16
C PHE A 18 -26.61 18.18 -8.13
N ASP A 19 -27.09 19.39 -7.88
CA ASP A 19 -28.07 20.06 -8.76
C ASP A 19 -27.40 20.61 -10.04
N HIS A 20 -26.15 21.09 -9.97
CA HIS A 20 -25.53 21.88 -11.05
C HIS A 20 -24.21 21.32 -11.60
N ILE A 21 -23.43 20.60 -10.78
CA ILE A 21 -22.07 20.15 -11.15
C ILE A 21 -22.05 18.68 -11.54
N ASP A 22 -22.61 17.78 -10.72
CA ASP A 22 -22.66 16.33 -10.98
C ASP A 22 -23.19 15.99 -12.39
N PRO A 23 -24.30 16.61 -12.88
CA PRO A 23 -24.81 16.34 -14.22
C PRO A 23 -23.84 16.71 -15.36
N LEU A 24 -22.91 17.64 -15.11
CA LEU A 24 -21.93 18.09 -16.10
C LEU A 24 -20.66 17.24 -16.11
N VAL A 25 -20.25 16.74 -14.94
CA VAL A 25 -18.94 16.08 -14.75
C VAL A 25 -19.03 14.57 -14.68
N CYS A 26 -20.20 14.02 -14.37
CA CYS A 26 -20.42 12.59 -14.16
C CYS A 26 -21.58 12.08 -15.04
N PRO A 27 -21.41 12.01 -16.36
CA PRO A 27 -22.46 11.52 -17.25
C PRO A 27 -22.79 10.06 -16.91
N ARG A 28 -24.04 9.77 -16.55
CA ARG A 28 -24.48 8.43 -16.16
C ARG A 28 -24.89 7.64 -17.40
N PRO A 29 -24.15 6.60 -17.82
CA PRO A 29 -24.58 5.77 -18.93
C PRO A 29 -25.83 4.99 -18.54
N THR A 30 -26.84 4.98 -19.42
CA THR A 30 -28.16 4.38 -19.17
C THR A 30 -28.17 2.84 -19.13
N ALA A 31 -27.06 2.17 -19.50
CA ALA A 31 -27.00 0.72 -19.70
C ALA A 31 -25.68 0.07 -19.26
N ALA A 32 -25.02 0.57 -18.22
CA ALA A 32 -23.79 -0.05 -17.69
C ALA A 32 -24.08 -1.00 -16.51
N ALA A 33 -23.31 -2.09 -16.40
CA ALA A 33 -23.42 -3.04 -15.28
C ALA A 33 -22.97 -2.45 -13.93
N HIS A 34 -22.27 -1.33 -13.96
CA HIS A 34 -21.87 -0.51 -12.82
C HIS A 34 -21.79 0.96 -13.24
N GLU A 35 -21.84 1.86 -12.27
CA GLU A 35 -21.62 3.28 -12.47
C GLU A 35 -20.50 3.80 -11.57
N VAL A 36 -19.89 4.91 -11.99
CA VAL A 36 -19.01 5.73 -11.15
C VAL A 36 -19.80 6.99 -10.84
N ALA A 37 -19.95 7.33 -9.56
CA ALA A 37 -20.79 8.44 -9.13
C ALA A 37 -20.16 9.20 -7.95
N TYR A 38 -20.42 10.51 -7.90
CA TYR A 38 -20.17 11.28 -6.70
C TYR A 38 -21.21 10.98 -5.62
N VAL A 39 -20.77 10.88 -4.37
CA VAL A 39 -21.61 10.53 -3.22
C VAL A 39 -21.18 11.28 -1.95
N PRO A 40 -22.11 11.66 -1.07
CA PRO A 40 -21.76 12.18 0.25
C PRO A 40 -21.24 11.05 1.16
N SER A 41 -20.21 11.31 1.98
CA SER A 41 -19.46 10.28 2.72
C SER A 41 -20.14 9.71 3.96
N GLY A 42 -21.30 10.25 4.37
CA GLY A 42 -21.84 10.32 5.75
C GLY A 42 -22.05 9.01 6.53
N GLN A 43 -21.51 7.87 6.07
CA GLN A 43 -21.61 6.55 6.69
C GLN A 43 -20.30 5.71 6.63
N LEU A 44 -19.18 6.23 6.11
CA LEU A 44 -17.91 5.47 6.06
C LEU A 44 -17.17 5.47 7.41
N VAL A 45 -16.88 4.27 7.93
CA VAL A 45 -16.16 4.05 9.20
C VAL A 45 -14.67 3.76 8.95
N LEU A 46 -13.76 4.40 9.68
CA LEU A 46 -12.31 4.15 9.61
C LEU A 46 -11.91 2.93 10.45
N LYS A 47 -10.86 2.21 10.06
CA LYS A 47 -10.42 0.99 10.75
C LYS A 47 -10.02 1.16 12.23
N ASN A 48 -9.42 2.30 12.58
CA ASN A 48 -8.93 2.59 13.94
C ASN A 48 -9.65 3.81 14.52
N GLY A 49 -10.99 3.78 14.48
CA GLY A 49 -11.86 4.96 14.60
C GLY A 49 -11.60 5.86 15.80
N ASP A 50 -11.47 7.16 15.50
CA ASP A 50 -11.63 8.30 16.43
C ASP A 50 -12.68 9.31 15.93
N ALA A 51 -13.47 8.98 14.89
CA ALA A 51 -14.47 9.91 14.36
C ALA A 51 -15.63 9.19 13.65
N MET A 52 -16.86 9.43 14.14
CA MET A 52 -18.08 9.38 13.33
C MET A 52 -18.08 10.64 12.44
N ARG A 53 -18.10 10.50 11.12
CA ARG A 53 -17.92 11.64 10.19
C ARG A 53 -19.21 12.05 9.49
N LYS A 54 -19.41 13.37 9.39
CA LYS A 54 -20.36 14.06 8.52
C LYS A 54 -19.53 14.76 7.42
N GLY A 55 -19.93 14.66 6.14
CA GLY A 55 -19.77 15.79 5.22
C GLY A 55 -18.74 15.84 4.09
N ASP A 56 -18.35 14.72 3.48
CA ASP A 56 -17.37 14.73 2.38
C ASP A 56 -17.94 14.30 1.04
N LEU A 57 -17.30 14.71 -0.06
CA LEU A 57 -17.71 14.39 -1.42
C LEU A 57 -16.76 13.36 -2.03
N LEU A 58 -17.23 12.12 -2.14
CA LEU A 58 -16.45 10.98 -2.62
C LEU A 58 -16.84 10.62 -4.03
N LEU A 59 -15.93 10.00 -4.78
CA LEU A 59 -16.26 9.31 -6.01
C LEU A 59 -16.19 7.81 -5.76
N CYS A 60 -17.25 7.07 -6.10
CA CYS A 60 -17.37 5.64 -5.80
C CYS A 60 -17.85 4.83 -7.01
N SER A 61 -17.44 3.56 -7.09
CA SER A 61 -18.11 2.57 -7.95
C SER A 61 -19.37 2.03 -7.27
N ARG A 62 -20.48 1.97 -8.01
CA ARG A 62 -21.80 1.52 -7.51
C ARG A 62 -22.48 0.59 -8.50
N ALA A 63 -23.33 -0.28 -7.99
CA ALA A 63 -24.28 -1.01 -8.82
C ALA A 63 -25.47 -0.09 -9.19
N PRO A 64 -26.04 -0.21 -10.40
CA PRO A 64 -27.16 0.64 -10.82
C PRO A 64 -28.36 0.53 -9.87
N GLY A 65 -29.04 1.64 -9.60
CA GLY A 65 -30.26 1.66 -8.79
C GLY A 65 -30.08 1.49 -7.28
N THR A 66 -28.85 1.49 -6.76
CA THR A 66 -28.57 1.36 -5.32
C THR A 66 -28.71 2.69 -4.58
N GLU A 67 -29.91 3.27 -4.44
CA GLU A 67 -30.07 4.63 -3.90
C GLU A 67 -29.82 4.81 -2.38
N SER A 68 -29.53 3.76 -1.59
CA SER A 68 -29.45 3.91 -0.13
C SER A 68 -28.65 2.81 0.60
N GLU A 69 -27.52 2.36 0.04
CA GLU A 69 -26.65 1.40 0.75
C GLU A 69 -25.54 2.08 1.53
N ARG A 70 -25.15 1.46 2.65
CA ARG A 70 -23.93 1.82 3.39
C ARG A 70 -22.74 1.74 2.43
N LEU A 71 -22.06 2.85 2.22
CA LEU A 71 -20.83 2.87 1.43
C LEU A 71 -19.71 2.13 2.17
N HIS A 72 -18.82 1.49 1.41
CA HIS A 72 -17.64 0.82 1.94
C HIS A 72 -16.36 1.33 1.28
N TRP A 73 -15.26 1.39 2.04
CA TRP A 73 -13.94 1.81 1.55
C TRP A 73 -13.43 1.11 0.28
N PRO A 74 -13.71 -0.19 0.03
CA PRO A 74 -13.34 -0.83 -1.24
C PRO A 74 -14.00 -0.22 -2.48
N GLN A 75 -15.12 0.52 -2.35
CA GLN A 75 -15.82 1.16 -3.47
C GLN A 75 -15.26 2.54 -3.82
N VAL A 76 -14.52 3.16 -2.89
CA VAL A 76 -14.09 4.56 -3.01
C VAL A 76 -12.95 4.69 -4.02
N ARG A 77 -13.14 5.53 -5.02
CA ARG A 77 -12.21 5.78 -6.12
C ARG A 77 -11.37 7.05 -5.92
N VAL A 78 -11.99 8.13 -5.47
CA VAL A 78 -11.39 9.44 -5.15
C VAL A 78 -12.04 9.99 -3.89
N VAL A 79 -11.26 10.68 -3.04
CA VAL A 79 -11.75 11.33 -1.82
C VAL A 79 -11.68 12.84 -1.94
N GLY A 80 -12.78 13.52 -1.64
CA GLY A 80 -12.86 14.98 -1.54
C GLY A 80 -13.16 15.40 -0.11
N GLU A 81 -12.48 16.42 0.40
CA GLU A 81 -12.73 17.00 1.71
C GLU A 81 -13.36 18.39 1.55
N LEU A 82 -14.52 18.61 2.17
CA LEU A 82 -15.22 19.90 2.13
C LEU A 82 -14.98 20.73 3.40
N LYS A 83 -14.71 22.02 3.22
CA LYS A 83 -14.66 23.02 4.30
C LYS A 83 -15.35 24.30 3.87
N SER A 84 -16.12 24.90 4.77
CA SER A 84 -16.84 26.13 4.47
C SER A 84 -15.97 27.39 4.38
N ASN A 85 -14.80 27.40 5.01
CA ASN A 85 -13.89 28.55 5.01
C ASN A 85 -12.63 28.27 4.17
N ALA A 86 -12.32 29.17 3.24
CA ALA A 86 -11.13 29.17 2.40
C ALA A 86 -9.81 29.17 3.21
N ASP A 87 -9.78 29.80 4.39
CA ASP A 87 -8.61 29.83 5.29
C ASP A 87 -8.20 28.45 5.81
N LYS A 88 -9.01 27.42 5.55
CA LYS A 88 -8.70 26.02 5.86
C LYS A 88 -7.84 25.35 4.79
N ASP A 89 -7.70 25.92 3.60
CA ASP A 89 -6.73 25.45 2.61
C ASP A 89 -5.30 25.51 3.19
N GLY A 90 -4.51 24.47 2.92
CA GLY A 90 -3.15 24.35 3.45
C GLY A 90 -3.05 24.19 4.98
N ARG A 91 -4.16 24.07 5.71
CA ARG A 91 -4.15 23.82 7.18
C ARG A 91 -4.16 22.32 7.49
N ASP A 92 -3.52 21.97 8.60
CA ASP A 92 -3.32 20.57 9.02
C ASP A 92 -4.59 19.75 9.10
N LYS A 93 -5.68 20.31 9.64
CA LYS A 93 -6.88 19.53 9.92
C LYS A 93 -7.52 18.96 8.65
N ALA A 94 -7.62 19.76 7.58
CA ALA A 94 -8.17 19.29 6.31
C ALA A 94 -7.25 18.26 5.65
N PHE A 95 -5.94 18.51 5.64
CA PHE A 95 -4.97 17.58 5.08
C PHE A 95 -4.87 16.25 5.84
N VAL A 96 -4.81 16.28 7.18
CA VAL A 96 -4.77 15.08 8.03
C VAL A 96 -6.04 14.26 7.86
N GLN A 97 -7.19 14.92 7.75
CA GLN A 97 -8.47 14.26 7.50
C GLN A 97 -8.47 13.54 6.14
N LEU A 98 -8.01 14.21 5.09
CA LEU A 98 -7.87 13.65 3.75
C LEU A 98 -6.85 12.50 3.73
N ALA A 99 -5.71 12.66 4.40
CA ALA A 99 -4.69 11.62 4.54
C ALA A 99 -5.25 10.37 5.25
N ASN A 100 -6.12 10.54 6.26
CA ASN A 100 -6.80 9.43 6.89
C ASN A 100 -7.70 8.65 5.92
N TYR A 101 -8.40 9.33 5.00
CA TYR A 101 -9.16 8.66 3.95
C TYR A 101 -8.29 7.88 2.98
N VAL A 102 -7.19 8.51 2.54
CA VAL A 102 -6.21 7.86 1.68
C VAL A 102 -5.60 6.63 2.35
N ARG A 103 -5.35 6.68 3.66
CA ARG A 103 -4.87 5.54 4.44
C ARG A 103 -5.83 4.35 4.36
N GLU A 104 -7.14 4.61 4.48
CA GLU A 104 -8.16 3.55 4.33
C GLU A 104 -8.19 2.99 2.92
N ILE A 105 -8.14 3.85 1.89
CA ILE A 105 -8.05 3.41 0.49
C ILE A 105 -6.82 2.53 0.27
N PHE A 106 -5.63 2.94 0.73
CA PHE A 106 -4.43 2.11 0.59
C PHE A 106 -4.52 0.78 1.35
N GLY A 107 -5.32 0.73 2.42
CA GLY A 107 -5.56 -0.48 3.20
C GLY A 107 -6.56 -1.44 2.55
N THR A 108 -7.59 -0.92 1.87
CA THR A 108 -8.62 -1.74 1.20
C THR A 108 -8.29 -2.04 -0.26
N GLN A 109 -7.48 -1.20 -0.90
CA GLN A 109 -7.06 -1.27 -2.30
C GLN A 109 -5.52 -1.22 -2.39
N PRO A 110 -4.78 -2.15 -1.78
CA PRO A 110 -3.32 -2.07 -1.66
C PRO A 110 -2.56 -2.17 -2.99
N GLN A 111 -3.21 -2.64 -4.06
CA GLN A 111 -2.68 -2.61 -5.44
C GLN A 111 -2.46 -1.19 -5.98
N ARG A 112 -3.02 -0.15 -5.33
CA ARG A 112 -2.84 1.24 -5.77
C ARG A 112 -1.39 1.70 -5.68
N SER A 113 -0.93 2.29 -6.78
CA SER A 113 0.32 3.02 -6.88
C SER A 113 0.18 4.47 -6.44
N TRP A 114 -0.99 5.08 -6.66
CA TRP A 114 -1.37 6.38 -6.10
C TRP A 114 -2.87 6.46 -5.81
N VAL A 115 -3.23 7.50 -5.05
CA VAL A 115 -4.62 7.88 -4.78
C VAL A 115 -4.79 9.35 -5.14
N LEU A 116 -5.80 9.65 -5.94
CA LEU A 116 -6.22 11.02 -6.20
C LEU A 116 -7.17 11.48 -5.11
N ALA A 117 -7.02 12.73 -4.71
CA ALA A 117 -7.80 13.33 -3.66
C ALA A 117 -7.91 14.85 -3.91
N TYR A 118 -8.86 15.52 -3.26
CA TYR A 118 -8.96 16.98 -3.34
C TYR A 118 -9.52 17.58 -2.05
N THR A 119 -9.23 18.86 -1.83
CA THR A 119 -9.94 19.69 -0.85
C THR A 119 -10.73 20.75 -1.60
N LEU A 120 -11.89 21.13 -1.08
CA LEU A 120 -12.64 22.31 -1.49
C LEU A 120 -12.97 23.13 -0.25
N CYS A 121 -12.18 24.18 -0.03
CA CYS A 121 -12.25 25.07 1.11
C CYS A 121 -12.83 26.41 0.65
N GLY A 122 -14.11 26.68 0.96
CA GLY A 122 -14.83 27.76 0.29
C GLY A 122 -14.76 27.57 -1.23
N ALA A 123 -14.34 28.61 -1.96
CA ALA A 123 -14.16 28.58 -3.40
C ALA A 123 -12.76 28.08 -3.85
N VAL A 124 -11.91 27.63 -2.92
CA VAL A 124 -10.53 27.22 -3.23
C VAL A 124 -10.45 25.70 -3.28
N MET A 125 -10.16 25.16 -4.47
CA MET A 125 -9.86 23.75 -4.68
C MET A 125 -8.35 23.50 -4.63
N ARG A 126 -7.95 22.36 -4.10
CA ARG A 126 -6.59 21.84 -4.27
C ARG A 126 -6.65 20.34 -4.59
N VAL A 127 -5.91 19.92 -5.62
CA VAL A 127 -5.84 18.52 -6.03
C VAL A 127 -4.58 17.89 -5.46
N PHE A 128 -4.69 16.67 -4.96
CA PHE A 128 -3.62 15.90 -4.36
C PHE A 128 -3.44 14.57 -5.09
N ARG A 129 -2.18 14.16 -5.20
CA ARG A 129 -1.79 12.80 -5.54
C ARG A 129 -0.98 12.24 -4.39
N PHE A 130 -1.55 11.27 -3.70
CA PHE A 130 -0.89 10.53 -2.64
C PHE A 130 -0.21 9.29 -3.19
N ASP A 131 0.99 9.00 -2.69
CA ASP A 131 1.82 7.87 -3.06
C ASP A 131 2.42 7.22 -1.81
N ARG A 132 3.27 6.21 -1.99
CA ARG A 132 3.88 5.47 -0.88
C ARG A 132 5.06 6.20 -0.19
N SER A 133 5.29 7.46 -0.54
CA SER A 133 6.24 8.38 0.08
C SER A 133 5.59 9.69 0.57
N GLY A 134 4.27 9.82 0.52
CA GLY A 134 3.55 11.01 0.99
C GLY A 134 2.52 11.52 -0.02
N ALA A 135 2.48 12.83 -0.24
CA ALA A 135 1.59 13.47 -1.20
C ALA A 135 2.29 14.61 -1.94
N VAL A 136 1.85 14.85 -3.18
CA VAL A 136 2.06 16.11 -3.90
C VAL A 136 0.72 16.81 -4.07
N ALA A 137 0.72 18.13 -4.05
CA ALA A 137 -0.48 18.93 -4.18
C ALA A 137 -0.31 19.97 -5.30
N SER A 138 -1.42 20.32 -5.96
CA SER A 138 -1.45 21.44 -6.88
C SER A 138 -1.27 22.78 -6.15
N THR A 139 -1.02 23.84 -6.91
CA THR A 139 -1.33 25.20 -6.46
C THR A 139 -2.83 25.33 -6.14
N PRO A 140 -3.23 26.30 -5.31
CA PRO A 140 -4.65 26.61 -5.11
C PRO A 140 -5.32 26.93 -6.46
N ILE A 141 -6.55 26.46 -6.63
CA ILE A 141 -7.39 26.73 -7.79
C ILE A 141 -8.62 27.47 -7.26
N ASP A 142 -8.73 28.76 -7.57
CA ASP A 142 -9.98 29.48 -7.36
C ASP A 142 -10.99 29.03 -8.43
N ILE A 143 -12.10 28.45 -8.00
CA ILE A 143 -13.09 27.87 -8.90
C ILE A 143 -13.87 28.95 -9.68
N HIS A 144 -13.90 30.20 -9.20
CA HIS A 144 -14.54 31.32 -9.88
C HIS A 144 -13.66 31.88 -10.99
N GLU A 145 -12.36 32.02 -10.72
CA GLU A 145 -11.39 32.49 -11.70
C GLU A 145 -11.10 31.42 -12.76
N SER A 146 -11.05 30.15 -12.34
CA SER A 146 -10.67 29.01 -13.19
C SER A 146 -11.73 27.89 -13.21
N PRO A 147 -12.98 28.16 -13.61
CA PRO A 147 -14.07 27.19 -13.54
C PRO A 147 -13.86 25.98 -14.45
N HIS A 148 -13.17 26.17 -15.57
CA HIS A 148 -12.84 25.11 -16.51
C HIS A 148 -11.83 24.11 -15.92
N VAL A 149 -10.89 24.57 -15.08
CA VAL A 149 -9.94 23.69 -14.38
C VAL A 149 -10.67 22.88 -13.31
N PHE A 150 -11.54 23.51 -12.54
CA PHE A 150 -12.39 22.84 -11.54
C PHE A 150 -13.27 21.75 -12.16
N LEU A 151 -14.06 22.09 -13.18
CA LEU A 151 -14.92 21.14 -13.88
C LEU A 151 -14.10 20.05 -14.58
N GLY A 152 -12.98 20.42 -15.19
CA GLY A 152 -12.05 19.49 -15.83
C GLY A 152 -11.47 18.47 -14.85
N ALA A 153 -11.10 18.90 -13.64
CA ALA A 153 -10.59 18.00 -12.60
C ALA A 153 -11.66 16.99 -12.14
N LEU A 154 -12.87 17.48 -11.81
CA LEU A 154 -13.97 16.62 -11.38
C LEU A 154 -14.42 15.64 -12.46
N LYS A 155 -14.50 16.09 -13.72
CA LYS A 155 -14.80 15.22 -14.86
C LYS A 155 -13.68 14.21 -15.09
N GLY A 156 -12.43 14.65 -14.97
CA GLY A 156 -11.26 13.78 -15.05
C GLY A 156 -11.33 12.64 -14.04
N PHE A 157 -11.62 12.93 -12.77
CA PHE A 157 -11.77 11.91 -11.74
C PHE A 157 -12.85 10.87 -12.08
N ALA A 158 -13.99 11.32 -12.61
CA ALA A 158 -15.11 10.44 -12.98
C ALA A 158 -14.80 9.54 -14.19
N MET A 159 -13.99 10.03 -15.13
CA MET A 159 -13.76 9.38 -16.43
C MET A 159 -12.45 8.59 -16.52
N MET A 160 -11.55 8.72 -15.53
CA MET A 160 -10.28 8.00 -15.52
C MET A 160 -10.48 6.48 -15.46
N ASP A 161 -9.73 5.77 -16.30
CA ASP A 161 -9.68 4.31 -16.28
C ASP A 161 -8.95 3.78 -15.02
N SER A 162 -8.91 2.45 -14.90
CA SER A 162 -8.29 1.76 -13.77
C SER A 162 -6.80 2.07 -13.59
N GLU A 163 -6.03 2.19 -14.68
CA GLU A 163 -4.59 2.50 -14.59
C GLU A 163 -4.39 3.98 -14.21
N GLN A 164 -5.14 4.89 -14.84
CA GLN A 164 -5.07 6.33 -14.61
C GLN A 164 -5.43 6.72 -13.18
N ILE A 165 -6.41 6.04 -12.57
CA ILE A 165 -6.76 6.28 -11.17
C ILE A 165 -5.74 5.66 -10.20
N GLY A 166 -4.84 4.82 -10.70
CA GLY A 166 -3.65 4.35 -9.99
C GLY A 166 -3.62 2.86 -9.66
N PHE A 167 -4.48 2.02 -10.24
CA PHE A 167 -4.37 0.57 -10.08
C PHE A 167 -3.16 0.01 -10.85
N ASP A 168 -2.63 -1.11 -10.36
CA ASP A 168 -1.47 -1.77 -10.93
C ASP A 168 -1.78 -2.39 -12.30
N PRO A 169 -1.19 -1.93 -13.41
CA PRO A 169 -1.49 -2.46 -14.74
C PRO A 169 -0.99 -3.90 -14.97
N THR A 170 -0.16 -4.43 -14.06
CA THR A 170 0.32 -5.82 -14.12
C THR A 170 -0.62 -6.81 -13.44
N ILE A 171 -1.60 -6.33 -12.65
CA ILE A 171 -2.67 -7.16 -12.10
C ILE A 171 -3.86 -7.01 -13.02
N ARG A 172 -4.27 -8.12 -13.64
CA ARG A 172 -5.26 -8.14 -14.73
C ARG A 172 -6.42 -9.06 -14.39
N TRP A 173 -7.50 -8.92 -15.12
CA TRP A 173 -8.68 -9.78 -15.04
C TRP A 173 -9.44 -9.74 -16.37
N CYS A 174 -10.39 -10.66 -16.55
CA CYS A 174 -11.19 -10.75 -17.77
C CYS A 174 -12.70 -10.75 -17.46
N PRO A 175 -13.28 -9.64 -16.95
CA PRO A 175 -14.66 -9.63 -16.50
C PRO A 175 -15.68 -9.81 -17.62
N TYR A 176 -15.32 -9.45 -18.85
CA TYR A 176 -16.18 -9.55 -20.04
C TYR A 176 -15.43 -10.21 -21.21
N ALA A 177 -14.65 -11.26 -20.91
CA ALA A 177 -13.78 -11.97 -21.85
C ALA A 177 -12.66 -11.13 -22.49
N THR A 178 -12.52 -9.85 -22.12
CA THR A 178 -11.42 -8.98 -22.51
C THR A 178 -10.47 -8.76 -21.33
N GLU A 179 -9.17 -8.91 -21.59
CA GLU A 179 -8.14 -8.67 -20.58
C GLU A 179 -7.99 -7.17 -20.34
N GLN A 180 -8.12 -6.76 -19.08
CA GLN A 180 -7.98 -5.36 -18.67
C GLN A 180 -7.33 -5.26 -17.28
N VAL A 181 -6.99 -4.03 -16.87
CA VAL A 181 -6.43 -3.76 -15.53
C VAL A 181 -7.48 -4.11 -14.47
N TYR A 182 -7.03 -4.80 -13.43
CA TYR A 182 -7.89 -5.23 -12.33
C TYR A 182 -8.44 -4.04 -11.55
N ASP A 183 -9.76 -3.92 -11.51
CA ASP A 183 -10.45 -2.92 -10.70
C ASP A 183 -11.12 -3.57 -9.47
N PRO A 184 -10.55 -3.40 -8.26
CA PRO A 184 -11.17 -3.91 -7.04
C PRO A 184 -12.48 -3.21 -6.67
N THR A 185 -12.69 -1.95 -7.09
CA THR A 185 -13.90 -1.21 -6.73
C THR A 185 -15.11 -1.75 -7.49
N ILE A 186 -14.90 -2.14 -8.75
CA ILE A 186 -15.91 -2.85 -9.56
C ILE A 186 -16.08 -4.29 -9.09
N HIS A 187 -15.00 -5.02 -8.80
CA HIS A 187 -15.12 -6.40 -8.32
C HIS A 187 -15.83 -6.47 -6.96
N PHE A 188 -15.68 -5.47 -6.10
CA PHE A 188 -16.41 -5.42 -4.83
C PHE A 188 -17.93 -5.38 -5.03
N ILE A 189 -18.42 -4.60 -6.00
CA ILE A 189 -19.87 -4.48 -6.29
C ILE A 189 -20.40 -5.61 -7.17
N LEU A 190 -19.53 -6.27 -7.95
CA LEU A 190 -19.86 -7.40 -8.82
C LEU A 190 -18.99 -8.62 -8.46
N PRO A 191 -19.24 -9.29 -7.33
CA PRO A 191 -18.37 -10.35 -6.79
C PRO A 191 -18.39 -11.66 -7.59
N SER A 192 -19.32 -11.80 -8.55
CA SER A 192 -19.40 -12.92 -9.48
C SER A 192 -18.40 -12.82 -10.64
N LEU A 193 -17.73 -11.68 -10.80
CA LEU A 193 -16.69 -11.52 -11.83
C LEU A 193 -15.47 -12.42 -11.51
N PRO A 194 -14.69 -12.82 -12.53
CA PRO A 194 -13.56 -13.71 -12.35
C PRO A 194 -12.47 -13.14 -11.44
N ASP A 195 -11.76 -14.03 -10.74
CA ASP A 195 -10.57 -13.66 -9.96
C ASP A 195 -9.50 -12.97 -10.83
N PRO A 196 -8.77 -12.00 -10.25
CA PRO A 196 -7.65 -11.39 -10.94
C PRO A 196 -6.47 -12.36 -11.09
N PHE A 197 -5.53 -12.02 -11.96
CA PHE A 197 -4.31 -12.76 -12.21
C PHE A 197 -3.13 -11.84 -12.52
N ILE A 198 -1.92 -12.41 -12.48
CA ILE A 198 -0.69 -11.78 -12.96
C ILE A 198 0.02 -12.71 -13.95
N VAL A 199 0.96 -12.14 -14.70
CA VAL A 199 1.92 -12.89 -15.52
C VAL A 199 3.31 -12.65 -14.98
N ALA A 200 4.04 -13.73 -14.67
CA ALA A 200 5.40 -13.68 -14.13
C ALA A 200 6.25 -14.79 -14.75
N GLY A 201 7.40 -14.43 -15.33
CA GLY A 201 8.27 -15.39 -16.02
C GLY A 201 7.58 -16.18 -17.14
N GLY A 202 6.60 -15.60 -17.81
CA GLY A 202 5.79 -16.26 -18.84
C GLY A 202 4.66 -17.16 -18.30
N THR A 203 4.52 -17.30 -16.99
CA THR A 203 3.47 -18.12 -16.34
C THR A 203 2.36 -17.23 -15.77
N LYS A 204 1.10 -17.63 -15.96
CA LYS A 204 -0.06 -16.95 -15.37
C LYS A 204 -0.38 -17.52 -13.97
N TYR A 205 -0.67 -16.63 -13.03
CA TYR A 205 -1.09 -16.99 -11.66
C TYR A 205 -2.40 -16.31 -11.31
N ARG A 206 -3.43 -17.09 -10.94
CA ARG A 206 -4.66 -16.55 -10.36
C ARG A 206 -4.37 -16.07 -8.94
N ILE A 207 -4.94 -14.92 -8.57
CA ILE A 207 -4.72 -14.24 -7.30
C ILE A 207 -6.00 -14.31 -6.47
N CYS A 208 -5.88 -14.72 -5.22
CA CYS A 208 -6.98 -14.63 -4.26
C CYS A 208 -7.28 -13.17 -3.93
N ARG A 209 -8.57 -12.84 -3.93
CA ARG A 209 -9.07 -11.49 -3.59
C ARG A 209 -8.82 -11.11 -2.12
N SER A 210 -8.59 -12.11 -1.27
CA SER A 210 -8.23 -11.92 0.13
C SER A 210 -6.72 -11.81 0.33
N PHE A 211 -6.33 -11.04 1.33
CA PHE A 211 -4.93 -10.73 1.62
C PHE A 211 -4.42 -11.56 2.78
N LEU A 212 -3.15 -11.99 2.70
CA LEU A 212 -2.41 -12.52 3.85
C LEU A 212 -1.93 -11.37 4.73
N VAL A 213 -1.36 -10.35 4.08
CA VAL A 213 -0.82 -9.15 4.73
C VAL A 213 -1.22 -7.94 3.89
N ARG A 214 -1.59 -6.83 4.54
CA ARG A 214 -1.78 -5.52 3.91
C ARG A 214 -1.59 -4.41 4.93
N ARG A 215 -1.14 -3.23 4.49
CA ARG A 215 -0.82 -2.09 5.36
C ARG A 215 -1.78 -0.92 5.16
N TYR A 216 -2.38 -0.45 6.26
CA TYR A 216 -3.18 0.77 6.33
C TYR A 216 -2.25 1.95 6.65
N ALA A 217 -1.44 2.34 5.67
CA ALA A 217 -0.45 3.41 5.81
C ALA A 217 -0.09 4.03 4.45
N ILE A 218 0.27 5.31 4.47
CA ILE A 218 0.65 6.07 3.28
C ILE A 218 2.15 5.90 3.02
N SER A 219 3.01 6.60 3.78
CA SER A 219 4.46 6.62 3.57
C SER A 219 5.16 5.41 4.19
N THR A 220 5.11 4.26 3.50
CA THR A 220 5.70 3.00 3.97
C THR A 220 6.15 2.13 2.78
N ARG A 221 6.64 0.91 3.04
CA ARG A 221 6.82 -0.12 2.01
C ARG A 221 5.49 -0.56 1.37
N GLY A 222 4.33 -0.26 1.97
CA GLY A 222 3.03 -0.63 1.41
C GLY A 222 2.86 -2.13 1.17
N THR A 223 3.59 -2.97 1.92
CA THR A 223 3.68 -4.42 1.69
C THR A 223 2.30 -5.06 1.66
N VAL A 224 2.04 -5.82 0.61
CA VAL A 224 0.86 -6.66 0.45
C VAL A 224 1.27 -8.06 0.03
N CYS A 225 0.70 -9.06 0.68
CA CYS A 225 0.93 -10.47 0.35
C CYS A 225 -0.40 -11.11 -0.05
N TRP A 226 -0.38 -11.80 -1.19
CA TRP A 226 -1.53 -12.46 -1.79
C TRP A 226 -1.30 -13.96 -1.84
N ARG A 227 -2.40 -14.72 -1.73
CA ARG A 227 -2.40 -16.14 -2.09
C ARG A 227 -2.53 -16.27 -3.60
N ALA A 228 -1.78 -17.20 -4.20
CA ALA A 228 -1.85 -17.48 -5.62
C ALA A 228 -1.75 -18.97 -5.96
N ARG A 229 -2.27 -19.33 -7.12
CA ARG A 229 -2.24 -20.67 -7.71
C ARG A 229 -2.03 -20.57 -9.22
N PRO A 230 -1.64 -21.66 -9.90
CA PRO A 230 -1.57 -21.65 -11.37
C PRO A 230 -2.90 -21.19 -11.97
N PHE A 231 -2.85 -20.42 -13.06
CA PHE A 231 -4.06 -19.82 -13.64
C PHE A 231 -5.12 -20.86 -14.03
N ASP A 232 -4.69 -21.98 -14.63
CA ASP A 232 -5.56 -23.06 -15.10
C ASP A 232 -5.88 -24.10 -14.01
N ALA A 233 -5.47 -23.86 -12.76
CA ALA A 233 -5.82 -24.76 -11.66
C ALA A 233 -7.34 -24.78 -11.44
N PRO A 234 -7.93 -25.97 -11.14
CA PRO A 234 -9.32 -26.10 -10.73
C PRO A 234 -9.72 -25.15 -9.60
N GLU A 235 -11.00 -24.77 -9.52
CA GLU A 235 -11.46 -23.75 -8.57
C GLU A 235 -11.28 -24.11 -7.10
N ASP A 236 -11.24 -25.40 -6.77
CA ASP A 236 -11.06 -25.98 -5.44
C ASP A 236 -9.58 -26.25 -5.10
N SER A 237 -8.66 -26.03 -6.05
CA SER A 237 -7.23 -26.25 -5.84
C SER A 237 -6.66 -25.34 -4.76
N ALA A 238 -5.79 -25.89 -3.91
CA ALA A 238 -5.13 -25.16 -2.84
C ALA A 238 -4.30 -23.97 -3.37
N TRP A 239 -4.24 -22.91 -2.57
CA TRP A 239 -3.31 -21.81 -2.79
C TRP A 239 -1.92 -22.21 -2.31
N VAL A 240 -0.96 -22.27 -3.24
CA VAL A 240 0.39 -22.80 -2.95
C VAL A 240 1.50 -21.75 -3.11
N TYR A 241 1.19 -20.62 -3.73
CA TYR A 241 2.12 -19.51 -3.93
C TYR A 241 1.75 -18.30 -3.07
N VAL A 242 2.77 -17.54 -2.69
CA VAL A 242 2.64 -16.20 -2.13
C VAL A 242 3.20 -15.21 -3.15
N ILE A 243 2.41 -14.19 -3.49
CA ILE A 243 2.88 -13.02 -4.22
C ILE A 243 3.02 -11.88 -3.23
N LYS A 244 4.22 -11.30 -3.13
CA LYS A 244 4.52 -10.15 -2.28
C LYS A 244 4.80 -8.94 -3.16
N ASP A 245 3.98 -7.89 -3.04
CA ASP A 245 4.23 -6.59 -3.65
C ASP A 245 4.62 -5.57 -2.59
N GLN A 246 5.55 -4.68 -2.94
CA GLN A 246 5.99 -3.60 -2.05
C GLN A 246 6.68 -2.46 -2.78
N TRP A 247 6.89 -1.37 -2.05
CA TRP A 247 7.60 -0.16 -2.44
C TRP A 247 8.95 -0.08 -1.72
N ARG A 248 9.94 -0.74 -2.32
CA ARG A 248 11.31 -0.81 -1.81
C ARG A 248 12.00 0.55 -2.00
N ALA A 249 12.75 1.01 -1.01
CA ALA A 249 13.60 2.20 -1.19
C ALA A 249 14.66 1.92 -2.28
N ALA A 250 14.79 2.81 -3.27
CA ALA A 250 15.61 2.57 -4.47
C ALA A 250 17.06 2.19 -4.16
N LYS A 251 17.62 2.71 -3.04
CA LYS A 251 18.99 2.45 -2.56
C LYS A 251 19.19 1.10 -1.84
N ARG A 252 18.14 0.30 -1.65
CA ARG A 252 18.24 -1.03 -1.03
C ARG A 252 18.41 -2.12 -2.07
N ASP A 253 19.02 -3.23 -1.67
CA ASP A 253 19.06 -4.44 -2.50
C ASP A 253 17.65 -5.04 -2.67
N ILE A 254 17.43 -5.76 -3.77
CA ILE A 254 16.14 -6.41 -4.05
C ILE A 254 16.08 -7.74 -3.29
N GLU A 255 15.04 -7.94 -2.49
CA GLU A 255 14.83 -9.18 -1.71
C GLU A 255 14.96 -10.44 -2.58
N GLY A 256 14.37 -10.39 -3.78
CA GLY A 256 14.41 -11.48 -4.75
C GLY A 256 15.83 -11.86 -5.21
N ASP A 257 16.79 -10.95 -5.22
CA ASP A 257 18.20 -11.24 -5.58
C ASP A 257 18.91 -12.09 -4.52
N PHE A 258 18.46 -12.02 -3.26
CA PHE A 258 18.94 -12.89 -2.20
C PHE A 258 18.27 -14.27 -2.30
N LEU A 259 16.96 -14.28 -2.47
CA LEU A 259 16.18 -15.52 -2.52
C LEU A 259 16.48 -16.35 -3.78
N SER A 260 16.82 -15.73 -4.91
CA SER A 260 17.17 -16.45 -6.15
C SER A 260 18.47 -17.26 -6.06
N ARG A 261 19.26 -17.07 -5.00
CA ARG A 261 20.50 -17.83 -4.74
C ARG A 261 20.21 -19.18 -4.07
N ILE A 262 19.02 -19.35 -3.50
CA ILE A 262 18.63 -20.53 -2.73
C ILE A 262 18.46 -21.71 -3.67
N SER A 263 19.19 -22.78 -3.40
CA SER A 263 19.01 -24.04 -4.13
C SER A 263 17.64 -24.66 -3.78
N PRO A 264 16.87 -25.19 -4.76
CA PRO A 264 15.59 -25.83 -4.49
C PRO A 264 15.70 -26.92 -3.42
N GLY A 265 14.78 -26.93 -2.45
CA GLY A 265 14.75 -27.91 -1.37
C GLY A 265 15.67 -27.61 -0.19
N THR A 266 16.33 -26.44 -0.14
CA THR A 266 17.13 -26.03 1.02
C THR A 266 16.25 -25.94 2.28
N THR A 267 16.58 -26.72 3.31
CA THR A 267 15.88 -26.71 4.59
C THR A 267 15.87 -25.33 5.22
N GLY A 268 14.73 -24.92 5.77
CA GLY A 268 14.62 -23.64 6.48
C GLY A 268 14.38 -22.42 5.61
N LEU A 269 14.23 -22.58 4.29
CA LEU A 269 14.06 -21.48 3.36
C LEU A 269 12.90 -21.75 2.37
N PRO A 270 12.22 -20.71 1.88
CA PRO A 270 11.20 -20.86 0.87
C PRO A 270 11.83 -21.18 -0.48
N LYS A 271 11.07 -21.84 -1.35
CA LYS A 271 11.39 -21.95 -2.77
C LYS A 271 11.09 -20.60 -3.45
N TYR A 272 12.14 -19.97 -3.97
CA TYR A 272 12.05 -18.84 -4.87
C TYR A 272 11.41 -19.27 -6.21
N ILE A 273 10.48 -18.46 -6.73
CA ILE A 273 9.86 -18.68 -8.04
C ILE A 273 10.28 -17.59 -9.02
N TRP A 274 10.04 -16.32 -8.66
CA TRP A 274 10.28 -15.20 -9.56
C TRP A 274 10.27 -13.87 -8.82
N HIS A 275 10.99 -12.86 -9.32
CA HIS A 275 10.85 -11.48 -8.86
C HIS A 275 11.13 -10.47 -9.98
N TYR A 276 10.62 -9.24 -9.84
CA TYR A 276 10.85 -8.17 -10.81
C TYR A 276 10.53 -6.79 -10.25
N ASN A 277 11.17 -5.75 -10.79
CA ASN A 277 10.72 -4.38 -10.62
C ASN A 277 9.51 -4.17 -11.54
N ILE A 278 8.38 -3.68 -11.02
CA ILE A 278 7.18 -3.49 -11.83
C ILE A 278 7.44 -2.38 -12.86
N HIS A 279 6.97 -2.61 -14.09
CA HIS A 279 7.00 -1.63 -15.16
C HIS A 279 5.57 -1.29 -15.60
N SER A 280 5.38 -0.07 -16.09
CA SER A 280 4.14 0.40 -16.71
C SER A 280 3.84 -0.35 -18.02
N SER A 281 2.65 -0.11 -18.56
CA SER A 281 2.28 -0.51 -19.92
C SER A 281 3.27 -0.01 -20.99
N SER A 282 3.89 1.15 -20.77
CA SER A 282 4.93 1.75 -21.62
C SER A 282 6.36 1.25 -21.36
N GLY A 283 6.56 0.28 -20.45
CA GLY A 283 7.88 -0.25 -20.13
C GLY A 283 8.74 0.64 -19.24
N THR A 284 8.17 1.65 -18.58
CA THR A 284 8.87 2.50 -17.60
C THR A 284 8.83 1.86 -16.23
N VAL A 285 9.94 1.85 -15.48
CA VAL A 285 9.96 1.37 -14.09
C VAL A 285 8.95 2.16 -13.26
N VAL A 286 8.09 1.47 -12.53
CA VAL A 286 7.11 2.07 -11.62
C VAL A 286 7.84 2.49 -10.33
N ASP A 287 8.35 3.70 -10.33
CA ASP A 287 8.94 4.36 -9.16
C ASP A 287 8.13 5.59 -8.73
N VAL A 288 8.38 6.08 -7.51
CA VAL A 288 7.63 7.24 -7.00
C VAL A 288 8.04 8.51 -7.73
N ALA A 289 9.34 8.74 -7.91
CA ALA A 289 9.85 9.99 -8.45
C ALA A 289 9.53 10.18 -9.94
N GLY A 290 9.85 9.19 -10.77
CA GLY A 290 9.76 9.29 -12.23
C GLY A 290 8.40 8.85 -12.80
N TYR A 291 7.76 7.82 -12.26
CA TYR A 291 6.49 7.32 -12.79
C TYR A 291 5.27 7.90 -12.07
N VAL A 292 5.19 7.73 -10.74
CA VAL A 292 4.00 8.15 -9.98
C VAL A 292 3.88 9.67 -9.91
N ARG A 293 4.97 10.38 -9.64
CA ARG A 293 4.99 11.85 -9.64
C ARG A 293 5.29 12.42 -11.02
N GLY A 294 6.06 11.73 -11.86
CA GLY A 294 6.38 12.23 -13.19
C GLY A 294 7.20 13.52 -13.19
N HIS A 295 7.20 14.17 -14.36
CA HIS A 295 7.67 15.54 -14.53
C HIS A 295 6.75 16.57 -13.85
N SER A 296 5.79 16.19 -13.00
CA SER A 296 5.05 17.14 -12.14
C SER A 296 5.95 17.83 -11.12
N THR A 297 7.24 17.48 -11.07
CA THR A 297 8.32 18.22 -10.41
C THR A 297 9.00 19.26 -11.31
N SER A 298 8.49 19.51 -12.52
CA SER A 298 8.82 20.71 -13.30
C SER A 298 8.35 21.93 -12.52
N VAL A 299 9.17 22.34 -11.56
CA VAL A 299 9.24 23.71 -11.08
C VAL A 299 9.38 24.55 -12.33
N HIS A 300 8.33 25.27 -12.72
CA HIS A 300 8.47 26.32 -13.72
C HIS A 300 9.68 27.19 -13.31
N PRO A 301 10.71 27.36 -14.16
CA PRO A 301 11.85 28.23 -13.88
C PRO A 301 11.46 29.69 -14.11
N SER A 302 10.33 30.11 -13.55
CA SER A 302 9.89 31.50 -13.52
C SER A 302 9.52 31.80 -12.09
N PRO A 303 10.28 32.65 -11.37
CA PRO A 303 9.89 33.16 -10.07
C PRO A 303 8.73 34.14 -10.28
N GLN A 304 7.54 33.61 -10.56
CA GLN A 304 6.33 34.34 -10.23
C GLN A 304 6.22 34.21 -8.71
N THR A 305 6.47 35.33 -8.02
CA THR A 305 6.17 35.52 -6.60
C THR A 305 4.69 35.23 -6.38
N LEU A 306 4.36 33.95 -6.21
CA LEU A 306 3.11 33.56 -5.58
C LEU A 306 3.09 34.22 -4.19
N PRO A 307 1.94 34.79 -3.77
CA PRO A 307 1.82 35.31 -2.41
C PRO A 307 2.28 34.21 -1.44
N ALA A 308 3.12 34.59 -0.47
CA ALA A 308 3.62 33.65 0.51
C ALA A 308 2.41 32.94 1.14
N PRO A 309 2.38 31.59 1.16
CA PRO A 309 1.29 30.89 1.81
C PRO A 309 1.20 31.38 3.27
N PRO A 310 -0.02 31.46 3.84
CA PRO A 310 -0.19 31.88 5.23
C PRO A 310 0.75 31.08 6.13
N PRO A 311 1.29 31.69 7.21
CA PRO A 311 2.28 31.04 8.05
C PRO A 311 1.77 29.68 8.51
N LEU A 312 2.48 28.64 8.06
CA LEU A 312 2.22 27.26 8.39
C LEU A 312 2.29 27.10 9.92
N THR A 313 1.35 26.35 10.51
CA THR A 313 1.45 25.98 11.92
C THR A 313 2.73 25.17 12.16
N ASN A 314 3.13 24.98 13.42
CA ASN A 314 4.24 24.06 13.74
C ASN A 314 3.99 22.66 13.16
N THR A 315 2.76 22.16 13.24
CA THR A 315 2.35 20.86 12.68
C THR A 315 2.45 20.86 11.14
N SER A 316 2.01 21.94 10.49
CA SER A 316 2.06 22.11 9.03
C SER A 316 3.49 22.12 8.51
N ARG A 317 4.44 22.71 9.26
CA ARG A 317 5.87 22.70 8.88
C ARG A 317 6.48 21.31 8.81
N HIS A 318 5.97 20.36 9.58
CA HIS A 318 6.44 18.97 9.53
C HIS A 318 5.72 18.12 8.46
N LEU A 319 4.49 18.50 8.09
CA LEU A 319 3.68 17.83 7.06
C LEU A 319 3.99 18.31 5.64
N TYR A 320 4.24 19.61 5.47
CA TYR A 320 4.61 20.23 4.20
C TYR A 320 6.11 20.46 4.15
N GLN A 321 6.84 19.47 3.62
CA GLN A 321 8.28 19.57 3.42
C GLN A 321 8.59 20.07 2.01
N THR A 322 9.01 21.34 1.90
CA THR A 322 9.65 21.87 0.69
C THR A 322 11.17 21.67 0.81
N GLY A 323 11.80 21.05 -0.20
CA GLY A 323 13.27 20.98 -0.30
C GLY A 323 13.97 19.76 0.33
N HIS A 324 13.25 18.83 0.98
CA HIS A 324 13.85 17.55 1.40
C HIS A 324 13.99 16.58 0.22
N LEU A 325 15.12 15.87 0.14
CA LEU A 325 15.36 14.84 -0.87
C LEU A 325 14.36 13.68 -0.66
N LEU A 326 13.43 13.52 -1.61
CA LEU A 326 12.54 12.38 -1.69
C LEU A 326 13.37 11.09 -1.70
N GLN A 327 13.16 10.21 -0.72
CA GLN A 327 13.69 8.86 -0.79
C GLN A 327 12.86 8.09 -1.82
N ASN A 328 13.36 8.02 -3.06
CA ASN A 328 12.65 7.33 -4.14
C ASN A 328 12.39 5.86 -3.77
N ARG A 329 11.22 5.36 -4.16
CA ARG A 329 10.79 3.98 -3.95
C ARG A 329 10.39 3.36 -5.27
N ILE A 330 10.77 2.11 -5.48
CA ILE A 330 10.48 1.32 -6.67
C ILE A 330 9.50 0.23 -6.27
N LYS A 331 8.44 0.04 -7.06
CA LYS A 331 7.48 -1.05 -6.87
C LYS A 331 8.11 -2.37 -7.33
N THR A 332 8.10 -3.37 -6.46
CA THR A 332 8.68 -4.70 -6.72
C THR A 332 7.67 -5.78 -6.43
N ARG A 333 7.76 -6.90 -7.17
CA ARG A 333 6.99 -8.11 -6.96
C ARG A 333 7.91 -9.31 -6.76
N LEU A 334 7.56 -10.18 -5.82
CA LEU A 334 8.24 -11.44 -5.51
C LEU A 334 7.21 -12.57 -5.41
N ILE A 335 7.54 -13.73 -5.96
CA ILE A 335 6.75 -14.95 -5.91
C ILE A 335 7.56 -16.04 -5.23
N MET A 336 6.97 -16.67 -4.23
CA MET A 336 7.57 -17.77 -3.48
C MET A 336 6.55 -18.88 -3.18
N SER A 337 7.06 -20.05 -2.84
CA SER A 337 6.29 -21.18 -2.32
C SER A 337 7.09 -21.89 -1.23
N PRO A 338 6.45 -22.61 -0.30
CA PRO A 338 5.01 -22.80 -0.18
C PRO A 338 4.32 -21.61 0.51
N LEU A 339 2.98 -21.65 0.52
CA LEU A 339 2.18 -20.86 1.45
C LEU A 339 2.33 -21.44 2.87
N GLY A 340 3.08 -20.75 3.73
CA GLY A 340 3.26 -21.12 5.14
C GLY A 340 2.15 -20.67 6.07
N GLN A 341 2.16 -21.16 7.30
CA GLN A 341 1.29 -20.71 8.40
C GLN A 341 2.08 -19.84 9.40
N PRO A 342 1.43 -18.89 10.09
CA PRO A 342 2.08 -18.10 11.14
C PRO A 342 2.74 -19.01 12.19
N LEU A 343 3.89 -18.59 12.73
CA LEU A 343 4.63 -19.39 13.72
C LEU A 343 3.74 -19.79 14.90
N LEU A 344 2.90 -18.88 15.40
CA LEU A 344 1.97 -19.10 16.51
C LEU A 344 0.87 -20.13 16.23
N SER A 345 0.75 -20.67 15.02
CA SER A 345 -0.17 -21.78 14.73
C SER A 345 0.44 -23.16 15.06
N PHE A 346 1.52 -23.19 15.86
CA PHE A 346 2.16 -24.44 16.27
C PHE A 346 1.23 -25.27 17.17
N THR A 347 1.34 -26.59 17.06
CA THR A 347 0.44 -27.54 17.77
C THR A 347 1.09 -28.16 19.01
N SER A 348 2.38 -27.92 19.20
CA SER A 348 3.15 -28.33 20.39
C SER A 348 4.47 -27.57 20.43
N TYR A 349 5.11 -27.50 21.61
CA TYR A 349 6.46 -26.95 21.71
C TYR A 349 7.48 -27.73 20.86
N LYS A 350 7.29 -29.04 20.66
CA LYS A 350 8.13 -29.81 19.73
C LYS A 350 8.00 -29.29 18.30
N HIS A 351 6.78 -29.00 17.84
CA HIS A 351 6.55 -28.41 16.53
C HIS A 351 7.22 -27.02 16.41
N LEU A 352 7.05 -26.16 17.42
CA LEU A 352 7.70 -24.84 17.49
C LEU A 352 9.23 -24.94 17.41
N LEU A 353 9.84 -25.79 18.24
CA LEU A 353 11.30 -25.94 18.30
C LEU A 353 11.88 -26.51 17.00
N LEU A 354 11.18 -27.45 16.36
CA LEU A 354 11.60 -27.99 15.06
C LEU A 354 11.50 -26.93 13.95
N ALA A 355 10.45 -26.11 13.97
CA ALA A 355 10.30 -25.01 13.02
C ALA A 355 11.39 -23.94 13.18
N LEU A 356 11.69 -23.53 14.42
CA LEU A 356 12.78 -22.59 14.72
C LEU A 356 14.15 -23.17 14.34
N ARG A 357 14.40 -24.44 14.64
CA ARG A 357 15.62 -25.15 14.21
C ARG A 357 15.78 -25.08 12.70
N ASP A 358 14.74 -25.42 11.95
CA ASP A 358 14.79 -25.40 10.48
C ASP A 358 15.06 -23.99 9.96
N ALA A 359 14.39 -22.95 10.49
CA ALA A 359 14.65 -21.56 10.12
C ALA A 359 16.10 -21.12 10.42
N ILE A 360 16.69 -21.55 11.55
CA ILE A 360 18.10 -21.30 11.89
C ILE A 360 19.04 -22.03 10.92
N LEU A 361 18.70 -23.25 10.48
CA LEU A 361 19.47 -23.96 9.45
C LEU A 361 19.44 -23.20 8.11
N GLY A 362 18.28 -22.65 7.75
CA GLY A 362 18.12 -21.78 6.57
C GLY A 362 18.95 -20.50 6.66
N HIS A 363 18.91 -19.82 7.81
CA HIS A 363 19.76 -18.66 8.10
C HIS A 363 21.25 -19.00 7.97
N ARG A 364 21.69 -20.10 8.60
CA ARG A 364 23.07 -20.59 8.53
C ARG A 364 23.49 -20.87 7.08
N HIS A 365 22.61 -21.47 6.28
CA HIS A 365 22.88 -21.73 4.86
C HIS A 365 23.09 -20.42 4.09
N MET A 366 22.19 -19.43 4.25
CA MET A 366 22.32 -18.12 3.60
C MET A 366 23.63 -17.42 3.97
N TYR A 367 24.04 -17.51 5.23
CA TYR A 367 25.29 -16.93 5.68
C TYR A 367 26.53 -17.65 5.15
N LEU A 368 26.62 -18.98 5.35
CA LEU A 368 27.83 -19.73 4.98
C LEU A 368 28.02 -19.85 3.47
N THR A 369 26.94 -20.03 2.71
CA THR A 369 27.00 -20.28 1.26
C THR A 369 27.00 -18.98 0.46
N HIS A 370 26.30 -17.94 0.93
CA HIS A 370 26.06 -16.71 0.14
C HIS A 370 26.52 -15.42 0.82
N GLY A 371 27.04 -15.50 2.05
CA GLY A 371 27.47 -14.32 2.82
C GLY A 371 26.32 -13.35 3.12
N VAL A 372 25.09 -13.85 3.25
CA VAL A 372 23.90 -13.03 3.51
C VAL A 372 23.57 -13.03 5.00
N VAL A 373 23.29 -11.85 5.55
CA VAL A 373 22.81 -11.63 6.93
C VAL A 373 21.38 -11.08 6.85
N HIS A 374 20.45 -11.59 7.68
CA HIS A 374 19.02 -11.35 7.55
C HIS A 374 18.58 -9.98 8.09
N ARG A 375 19.02 -9.62 9.30
CA ARG A 375 18.81 -8.33 9.97
C ARG A 375 17.38 -7.98 10.41
N ASP A 376 16.39 -8.82 10.13
CA ASP A 376 15.02 -8.64 10.61
C ASP A 376 14.38 -9.96 11.04
N VAL A 377 15.10 -10.79 11.78
CA VAL A 377 14.51 -12.01 12.37
C VAL A 377 13.46 -11.58 13.38
N SER A 378 12.24 -12.10 13.23
CA SER A 378 11.10 -11.77 14.08
C SER A 378 10.08 -12.90 14.07
N LEU A 379 9.15 -12.88 15.03
CA LEU A 379 8.06 -13.86 15.12
C LEU A 379 7.23 -13.97 13.83
N ASN A 380 7.08 -12.86 13.09
CA ASN A 380 6.30 -12.83 11.85
C ASN A 380 7.09 -13.28 10.60
N ASN A 381 8.42 -13.40 10.73
CA ASN A 381 9.31 -13.75 9.62
C ASN A 381 9.77 -15.21 9.67
N VAL A 382 9.34 -15.96 10.68
CA VAL A 382 9.45 -17.43 10.71
C VAL A 382 8.05 -18.00 10.49
N LEU A 383 7.92 -18.90 9.53
CA LEU A 383 6.64 -19.57 9.23
C LEU A 383 6.75 -21.07 9.45
N LEU A 384 5.62 -21.67 9.80
CA LEU A 384 5.44 -23.11 9.75
C LEU A 384 5.26 -23.54 8.30
N HIS A 385 5.99 -24.58 7.91
CA HIS A 385 5.81 -25.22 6.62
C HIS A 385 4.47 -26.00 6.62
N PRO A 386 3.73 -26.03 5.49
CA PRO A 386 2.48 -26.79 5.41
C PRO A 386 2.66 -28.30 5.63
N THR A 387 3.88 -28.82 5.45
CA THR A 387 4.25 -30.15 5.91
C THR A 387 4.87 -30.06 7.30
N ALA A 388 4.20 -30.64 8.29
CA ALA A 388 4.73 -30.72 9.64
C ALA A 388 5.83 -31.79 9.75
N PRO A 389 6.81 -31.63 10.67
CA PRO A 389 7.01 -30.50 11.58
C PRO A 389 8.16 -29.57 11.12
N HIS A 390 8.01 -28.91 9.98
CA HIS A 390 9.06 -28.05 9.40
C HIS A 390 8.75 -26.56 9.53
N GLY A 391 9.78 -25.72 9.47
CA GLY A 391 9.66 -24.26 9.45
C GLY A 391 10.64 -23.63 8.47
N PHE A 392 10.44 -22.34 8.17
CA PHE A 392 11.30 -21.61 7.26
C PHE A 392 11.31 -20.10 7.53
N LEU A 393 12.43 -19.45 7.22
CA LEU A 393 12.67 -18.02 7.37
C LEU A 393 12.30 -17.28 6.07
N ILE A 394 11.59 -16.17 6.19
CA ILE A 394 11.16 -15.28 5.10
C ILE A 394 11.55 -13.82 5.38
N ASP A 395 11.26 -12.93 4.42
CA ASP A 395 11.39 -11.46 4.54
C ASP A 395 12.84 -10.92 4.57
N PHE A 396 13.55 -11.11 3.46
CA PHE A 396 14.95 -10.67 3.28
C PHE A 396 15.08 -9.17 2.88
N ASP A 397 14.06 -8.35 3.17
CA ASP A 397 14.01 -6.92 2.80
C ASP A 397 15.08 -6.02 3.46
N PHE A 398 15.58 -6.46 4.61
CA PHE A 398 16.67 -5.81 5.35
C PHE A 398 17.99 -6.53 5.19
N ALA A 399 18.00 -7.66 4.46
CA ALA A 399 19.17 -8.48 4.31
C ALA A 399 20.28 -7.72 3.57
N ILE A 400 21.51 -8.09 3.86
CA ILE A 400 22.69 -7.53 3.21
C ILE A 400 23.67 -8.64 2.87
N SER A 401 24.44 -8.43 1.79
CA SER A 401 25.63 -9.24 1.53
C SER A 401 26.83 -8.67 2.29
N ARG A 402 27.64 -9.55 2.87
CA ARG A 402 28.93 -9.20 3.49
C ARG A 402 29.99 -8.76 2.49
N PHE A 403 29.84 -9.15 1.23
CA PHE A 403 30.77 -8.79 0.15
C PHE A 403 30.41 -7.45 -0.50
N ARG A 404 29.51 -6.65 0.10
CA ARG A 404 29.07 -5.39 -0.50
C ARG A 404 30.23 -4.37 -0.55
N PRO A 405 30.45 -3.70 -1.69
CA PRO A 405 31.49 -2.68 -1.83
C PRO A 405 31.16 -1.36 -1.11
N THR A 406 29.88 -1.08 -0.81
CA THR A 406 29.43 0.17 -0.16
C THR A 406 28.31 -0.05 0.86
N LEU A 407 28.21 0.84 1.86
CA LEU A 407 27.10 0.89 2.81
C LEU A 407 25.80 1.28 2.07
N SER A 408 24.78 0.42 2.07
CA SER A 408 23.43 0.82 1.64
C SER A 408 22.90 1.85 2.63
N GLY A 409 22.27 2.92 2.13
CA GLY A 409 21.93 4.13 2.89
C GLY A 409 20.89 4.00 4.02
N ALA A 410 20.70 2.80 4.58
CA ALA A 410 19.99 2.59 5.83
C ALA A 410 20.90 2.98 7.01
N ARG A 411 20.94 4.27 7.31
CA ARG A 411 21.51 4.81 8.55
C ARG A 411 20.54 4.48 9.71
N PHE A 412 21.08 3.86 10.76
CA PHE A 412 20.52 3.61 12.10
C PHE A 412 19.38 2.58 12.22
N ILE A 413 19.61 1.59 13.11
CA ILE A 413 18.65 0.67 13.76
C ILE A 413 17.46 0.27 12.88
N THR A 414 17.57 -0.87 12.20
CA THR A 414 16.51 -1.43 11.37
C THR A 414 16.11 -2.80 11.85
N GLY A 415 14.80 -3.09 11.87
CA GLY A 415 14.25 -4.39 12.23
C GLY A 415 13.16 -4.24 13.29
N THR A 416 12.62 -5.37 13.75
CA THR A 416 11.60 -5.40 14.80
C THR A 416 12.22 -5.22 16.18
N PHE A 417 12.02 -4.06 16.81
CA PHE A 417 12.66 -3.66 18.08
C PHE A 417 12.60 -4.72 19.19
N LEU A 418 11.46 -5.41 19.37
CA LEU A 418 11.28 -6.44 20.40
C LEU A 418 12.28 -7.60 20.28
N TYR A 419 12.72 -7.91 19.05
CA TYR A 419 13.62 -9.03 18.77
C TYR A 419 15.03 -8.57 18.42
N MET A 420 15.31 -7.28 18.53
CA MET A 420 16.58 -6.73 18.11
C MET A 420 17.67 -7.04 19.13
N ALA A 421 18.84 -7.47 18.65
CA ALA A 421 20.01 -7.71 19.49
C ALA A 421 20.41 -6.47 20.29
N ILE A 422 20.88 -6.65 21.53
CA ILE A 422 21.26 -5.56 22.45
C ILE A 422 22.32 -4.66 21.82
N ASP A 423 23.33 -5.24 21.18
CA ASP A 423 24.41 -4.47 20.54
C ASP A 423 23.92 -3.64 19.33
N VAL A 424 22.88 -4.13 18.64
CA VAL A 424 22.23 -3.39 17.55
C VAL A 424 21.38 -2.26 18.11
N LEU A 425 20.64 -2.49 19.20
CA LEU A 425 19.85 -1.47 19.91
C LEU A 425 20.73 -0.38 20.51
N GLY A 426 21.90 -0.74 21.03
CA GLY A 426 22.92 0.17 21.55
C GLY A 426 23.59 1.04 20.47
N GLY A 427 23.20 0.91 19.20
CA GLY A 427 23.65 1.78 18.12
C GLY A 427 24.86 1.26 17.33
N LEU A 428 25.23 -0.01 17.47
CA LEU A 428 26.42 -0.61 16.83
C LEU A 428 27.68 0.22 17.10
N GLU A 429 28.01 0.47 18.37
CA GLU A 429 29.19 1.25 18.74
C GLU A 429 30.54 0.56 18.40
N ARG A 430 30.53 -0.76 18.17
CA ARG A 430 31.75 -1.57 17.98
C ARG A 430 31.86 -2.29 16.63
N ASP A 431 30.79 -2.91 16.12
CA ASP A 431 30.83 -3.74 14.91
C ASP A 431 29.57 -3.63 14.03
N ALA A 432 29.69 -3.96 12.74
CA ALA A 432 28.54 -4.06 11.85
C ALA A 432 27.63 -5.25 12.19
N HIS A 433 26.35 -5.18 11.81
CA HIS A 433 25.40 -6.28 12.01
C HIS A 433 25.94 -7.60 11.42
N ASN A 434 26.02 -8.63 12.25
CA ASN A 434 26.62 -9.92 11.92
C ASN A 434 25.63 -11.08 12.24
N PRO A 435 25.89 -12.34 11.87
CA PRO A 435 24.92 -13.43 12.04
C PRO A 435 24.61 -13.76 13.51
N ILE A 436 25.49 -13.41 14.46
CA ILE A 436 25.25 -13.64 15.89
C ILE A 436 24.07 -12.77 16.37
N HIS A 437 23.94 -11.55 15.86
CA HIS A 437 22.79 -10.69 16.18
C HIS A 437 21.48 -11.29 15.67
N ASP A 438 21.47 -11.94 14.50
CA ASP A 438 20.28 -12.64 14.01
C ASP A 438 19.94 -13.88 14.88
N LEU A 439 20.96 -14.58 15.41
CA LEU A 439 20.76 -15.69 16.34
C LEU A 439 20.22 -15.22 17.70
N GLU A 440 20.67 -14.06 18.20
CA GLU A 440 20.10 -13.42 19.38
C GLU A 440 18.63 -13.04 19.15
N SER A 441 18.28 -12.57 17.96
CA SER A 441 16.87 -12.36 17.59
C SER A 441 16.04 -13.65 17.61
N PHE A 442 16.56 -14.78 17.15
CA PHE A 442 15.87 -16.08 17.28
C PHE A 442 15.63 -16.46 18.75
N TYR A 443 16.58 -16.16 19.64
CA TYR A 443 16.42 -16.37 21.08
C TYR A 443 15.28 -15.50 21.63
N TYR A 444 15.21 -14.22 21.27
CA TYR A 444 14.12 -13.35 21.70
C TYR A 444 12.76 -13.77 21.16
N VAL A 445 12.67 -14.31 19.94
CA VAL A 445 11.44 -14.90 19.40
C VAL A 445 10.99 -16.08 20.27
N LEU A 446 11.91 -16.99 20.62
CA LEU A 446 11.58 -18.12 21.48
C LEU A 446 11.15 -17.66 22.88
N LEU A 447 11.86 -16.70 23.47
CA LEU A 447 11.56 -16.17 24.80
C LEU A 447 10.18 -15.51 24.86
N ASP A 448 9.86 -14.67 23.88
CA ASP A 448 8.55 -14.03 23.73
C ASP A 448 7.42 -15.08 23.66
N ILE A 449 7.59 -16.11 22.83
CA ILE A 449 6.60 -17.20 22.72
C ILE A 449 6.45 -17.96 24.05
N CYS A 450 7.55 -18.29 24.72
CA CYS A 450 7.50 -19.04 25.99
C CYS A 450 6.86 -18.26 27.13
N ILE A 451 7.03 -16.93 27.18
CA ILE A 451 6.45 -16.06 28.21
C ILE A 451 4.97 -15.80 27.91
N ASN A 452 4.65 -15.41 26.68
CA ASN A 452 3.36 -14.83 26.35
C ASN A 452 2.34 -15.81 25.78
N TYR A 453 2.75 -17.03 25.40
CA TYR A 453 1.88 -17.99 24.72
C TYR A 453 1.94 -19.39 25.36
N ASP A 454 0.83 -20.13 25.26
CA ASP A 454 0.73 -21.50 25.75
C ASP A 454 1.18 -22.55 24.71
N ALA A 455 1.02 -23.83 25.02
CA ALA A 455 1.45 -24.94 24.16
C ALA A 455 0.65 -25.06 22.83
N SER A 456 -0.43 -24.30 22.68
CA SER A 456 -1.25 -24.19 21.48
C SER A 456 -1.00 -22.90 20.69
N GLY A 457 -0.08 -22.05 21.15
CA GLY A 457 0.19 -20.75 20.54
C GLY A 457 -0.88 -19.69 20.86
N THR A 458 -1.73 -19.94 21.86
CA THR A 458 -2.73 -18.98 22.34
C THR A 458 -2.08 -18.05 23.37
N ALA A 459 -2.39 -16.75 23.30
CA ALA A 459 -1.87 -15.78 24.26
C ALA A 459 -2.33 -16.15 25.68
N ARG A 460 -1.39 -16.15 26.64
CA ARG A 460 -1.70 -16.37 28.05
C ARG A 460 -2.51 -15.20 28.58
N SER A 461 -3.48 -15.48 29.45
CA SER A 461 -4.11 -14.43 30.24
C SER A 461 -3.05 -13.78 31.14
N PRO A 462 -3.04 -12.43 31.26
CA PRO A 462 -2.23 -11.73 32.24
C PRO A 462 -2.47 -12.23 33.67
#